data_AF-A0A7Y4K2M4-F1
#
_entry.id   AF-A0A7Y4K2M4-F1
#
_cell.length_a   1.000
_cell.length_b   1.000
_cell.length_c   1.000
_cell.angle_alpha   90.00
_cell.angle_beta   90.00
_cell.angle_gamma   90.00
#
_symmetry.space_group_name_H-M   'P 1'
#
loop_
_entity.id
_entity.type
_entity.pdbx_description
1 polymer ?
#
loop_
_entity_poly.entity_id
_entity_poly.type
_entity_poly.pdbx_seq_one_letter_code
_entity_poly.pdbx_strand_id
1 'polypeptide(L)' 'MNADVAGSAVRSAFNASQELNETESATLKGLKGDDLTRAKAQLMLQKQQEAAAFASNIMKKLSDIAMSIIGNTK' A
#
# COMPACT_ATOMS: atom_id res chain seq x y z
N MET A 1 -6.87 19.58 9.89
CA MET A 1 -6.48 18.17 10.12
C MET A 1 -6.91 17.37 8.90
N ASN A 2 -6.04 16.93 7.99
CA ASN A 2 -6.36 15.85 7.01
C ASN A 2 -5.21 15.45 6.07
N ALA A 3 -4.31 16.36 5.68
CA ALA A 3 -3.19 16.01 4.80
C ALA A 3 -2.10 15.18 5.52
N ASP A 4 -1.77 15.54 6.77
CA ASP A 4 -0.77 14.81 7.57
C ASP A 4 -1.17 13.39 7.93
N VAL A 5 -2.46 13.14 8.19
CA VAL A 5 -2.96 11.80 8.54
C VAL A 5 -2.97 10.89 7.32
N ALA A 6 -3.42 11.40 6.16
CA ALA A 6 -3.37 10.66 4.91
C ALA A 6 -1.92 10.40 4.45
N GLY A 7 -1.04 11.40 4.55
CA GLY A 7 0.39 11.24 4.25
C GLY A 7 1.09 10.24 5.18
N SER A 8 0.76 10.26 6.47
CA SER A 8 1.21 9.27 7.47
C SER A 8 0.74 7.86 7.13
N ALA A 9 -0.53 7.68 6.79
CA ALA A 9 -1.09 6.38 6.41
C ALA A 9 -0.45 5.81 5.14
N VAL A 10 -0.23 6.66 4.12
CA VAL A 10 0.46 6.26 2.89
C VAL A 10 1.93 5.91 3.17
N ARG A 11 2.63 6.69 4.00
CA ARG A 11 4.01 6.37 4.42
C ARG A 11 4.10 5.06 5.18
N SER A 12 3.21 4.83 6.14
CA SER A 12 3.17 3.58 6.90
C SER A 12 2.85 2.38 6.00
N ALA A 13 1.89 2.51 5.08
CA ALA A 13 1.57 1.45 4.12
C ALA A 13 2.75 1.16 3.17
N PHE A 14 3.47 2.20 2.73
CA PHE A 14 4.66 2.05 1.90
C PHE A 14 5.83 1.41 2.66
N ASN A 15 6.04 1.77 3.92
CA ASN A 15 7.07 1.13 4.73
C ASN A 15 6.73 -0.34 5.03
N ALA A 16 5.45 -0.64 5.30
CA ALA A 16 4.98 -2.00 5.54
C ALA A 16 4.97 -2.89 4.28
N SER A 17 5.02 -2.32 3.07
CA SER A 17 5.10 -3.09 1.81
C SER A 17 6.53 -3.47 1.41
N GLN A 18 7.55 -2.89 2.06
CA GLN A 18 8.96 -3.20 1.80
C GLN A 18 9.42 -4.52 2.44
N GLU A 19 8.67 -5.04 3.41
CA GLU A 19 8.99 -6.28 4.11
C GLU A 19 7.79 -7.22 4.17
N LEU A 20 8.06 -8.51 4.37
CA LEU A 20 7.02 -9.48 4.66
C LEU A 20 6.62 -9.37 6.12
N ASN A 21 5.33 -9.30 6.40
CA ASN A 21 4.84 -9.36 7.77
C ASN A 21 4.91 -10.80 8.31
N GLU A 22 4.64 -10.98 9.60
CA GLU A 22 4.73 -12.29 10.27
C GLU A 22 3.76 -13.32 9.66
N THR A 23 2.59 -12.91 9.20
CA THR A 23 1.57 -13.77 8.57
C THR A 23 2.01 -14.24 7.19
N GLU A 24 2.59 -13.34 6.38
CA GLU A 24 3.16 -13.62 5.07
C GLU A 24 4.42 -14.48 5.16
N SER A 25 5.22 -14.28 6.21
CA SER A 25 6.34 -15.16 6.52
C SER A 25 5.87 -16.54 6.95
N ALA A 26 4.72 -16.64 7.64
CA ALA A 26 4.12 -17.90 8.04
C ALA A 26 3.55 -18.69 6.84
N THR A 27 2.98 -18.03 5.84
CA THR A 27 2.52 -18.70 4.60
C THR A 27 3.68 -19.25 3.76
N LEU A 28 4.88 -18.70 3.92
CA LEU A 28 6.09 -19.18 3.25
C LEU A 28 6.86 -20.24 4.06
N LYS A 29 6.47 -20.52 5.31
CA LYS A 29 7.24 -21.33 6.28
C LYS A 29 7.44 -22.80 5.86
N GLY A 30 6.71 -23.27 4.84
CA GLY A 30 6.84 -24.61 4.27
C GLY A 30 7.66 -24.69 2.98
N LEU A 31 7.99 -23.55 2.36
CA LEU A 31 8.73 -23.50 1.09
C LEU A 31 10.24 -23.41 1.37
N LYS A 32 11.06 -24.03 0.51
CA LYS A 32 12.53 -24.02 0.59
C LYS A 32 13.14 -23.76 -0.78
N GLY A 33 14.40 -23.30 -0.79
CA GLY A 33 15.17 -23.12 -2.03
C GLY A 33 14.51 -22.14 -3.01
N ASP A 34 14.50 -22.50 -4.29
CA ASP A 34 14.01 -21.63 -5.37
C ASP A 34 12.52 -21.34 -5.28
N ASP A 35 11.71 -22.28 -4.77
CA ASP A 35 10.27 -22.08 -4.61
C ASP A 35 9.95 -21.05 -3.52
N LEU A 36 10.74 -21.03 -2.43
CA LEU A 36 10.64 -19.98 -1.42
C LEU A 36 10.99 -18.62 -2.01
N THR A 37 12.07 -18.55 -2.79
CA THR A 37 12.51 -17.32 -3.45
C THR A 37 11.46 -16.80 -4.42
N ARG A 38 10.89 -17.69 -5.24
CA ARG A 38 9.86 -17.34 -6.23
C ARG A 38 8.56 -16.90 -5.55
N ALA A 39 8.10 -17.62 -4.54
CA ALA A 39 6.90 -17.27 -3.78
C ALA A 39 7.07 -15.95 -3.04
N LYS A 40 8.23 -15.72 -2.40
CA LYS A 40 8.56 -14.44 -1.76
C LYS A 40 8.57 -13.28 -2.76
N ALA A 41 9.16 -13.47 -3.94
CA ALA A 41 9.20 -12.45 -4.99
C ALA A 41 7.79 -12.11 -5.49
N GLN A 42 6.94 -13.12 -5.73
CA GLN A 42 5.56 -12.93 -6.14
C GLN A 42 4.74 -12.19 -5.09
N LEU A 43 4.89 -12.57 -3.82
CA LEU A 43 4.17 -11.92 -2.72
C LEU A 43 4.59 -10.44 -2.57
N MET A 44 5.89 -10.16 -2.65
CA MET A 44 6.41 -8.78 -2.61
C MET A 44 5.92 -7.95 -3.79
N LEU A 45 5.91 -8.52 -5.00
CA LEU A 45 5.36 -7.86 -6.19
C LEU A 45 3.89 -7.52 -6.01
N GLN A 46 3.10 -8.45 -5.47
CA GLN A 46 1.69 -8.22 -5.18
C GLN A 46 1.50 -7.09 -4.17
N LYS A 47 2.26 -7.09 -3.06
CA LYS A 47 2.22 -6.00 -2.07
C LYS A 47 2.57 -4.65 -2.66
N GLN A 48 3.59 -4.57 -3.52
CA GLN A 48 3.97 -3.32 -4.16
C GLN A 48 2.86 -2.79 -5.07
N GLN A 49 2.21 -3.67 -5.84
CA GLN A 49 1.07 -3.29 -6.68
C GLN A 49 -0.12 -2.82 -5.85
N GLU A 50 -0.44 -3.53 -4.76
CA GLU A 50 -1.52 -3.16 -3.84
C GLU A 50 -1.24 -1.81 -3.14
N ALA A 51 0.00 -1.58 -2.69
CA ALA A 51 0.40 -0.32 -2.08
C ALA A 51 0.31 0.86 -3.08
N ALA A 52 0.75 0.66 -4.33
CA ALA A 52 0.63 1.67 -5.37
C ALA A 52 -0.84 1.97 -5.72
N ALA A 53 -1.67 0.92 -5.85
CA ALA A 53 -3.10 1.06 -6.07
C ALA A 53 -3.80 1.79 -4.92
N PHE A 54 -3.46 1.46 -3.68
CA PHE A 54 -3.95 2.12 -2.48
C PHE A 54 -3.59 3.61 -2.46
N ALA A 55 -2.32 3.95 -2.69
CA ALA A 55 -1.86 5.33 -2.76
C ALA A 55 -2.56 6.11 -3.89
N SER A 56 -2.72 5.50 -5.07
CA SER A 56 -3.45 6.09 -6.19
C SER A 56 -4.91 6.39 -5.84
N ASN A 57 -5.58 5.46 -5.17
CA ASN A 57 -6.98 5.63 -4.75
C ASN A 57 -7.13 6.73 -3.69
N ILE A 58 -6.20 6.85 -2.74
CA ILE A 58 -6.19 7.96 -1.78
C ILE A 58 -5.98 9.30 -2.50
N MET A 59 -5.01 9.38 -3.41
CA MET A 59 -4.73 10.60 -4.17
C MET A 59 -5.94 11.05 -4.99
N LYS A 60 -6.63 10.12 -5.67
CA LYS A 60 -7.87 10.42 -6.40
C LYS A 60 -8.96 10.97 -5.47
N LYS A 61 -9.22 10.30 -4.34
CA LYS A 61 -10.21 10.77 -3.37
C LYS A 61 -9.88 12.14 -2.79
N LEU A 62 -8.61 12.42 -2.51
CA LEU A 62 -8.18 13.74 -2.06
C LEU A 62 -8.40 14.81 -3.13
N SER A 63 -8.15 14.50 -4.40
CA SER A 63 -8.45 15.39 -5.53
C SER A 63 -9.95 15.66 -5.68
N ASP A 64 -10.79 14.64 -5.51
CA ASP A 64 -12.25 14.78 -5.59
C ASP A 64 -12.79 15.66 -4.46
N ILE A 65 -12.26 15.49 -3.24
CA ILE A 65 -12.59 16.34 -2.09
C ILE A 65 -12.16 17.79 -2.35
N ALA A 66 -10.95 18.01 -2.87
CA ALA A 66 -10.46 19.35 -3.20
C ALA A 66 -11.35 20.04 -4.25
N MET A 67 -11.73 19.33 -5.32
CA MET A 67 -12.66 19.86 -6.34
C MET A 67 -14.05 20.14 -5.77
N SER A 68 -14.56 19.27 -4.90
CA SER A 68 -15.84 19.48 -4.21
C SER A 68 -15.83 20.75 -3.35
N ILE A 69 -14.77 20.97 -2.58
CA ILE A 69 -14.60 22.19 -1.78
C ILE A 69 -14.54 23.44 -2.66
N ILE A 70 -13.77 23.43 -3.75
CA ILE A 70 -13.67 24.56 -4.69
C ILE A 70 -15.03 24.86 -5.35
N GLY A 71 -15.77 23.82 -5.73
CA GLY A 71 -17.11 23.93 -6.29
C GLY A 71 -18.13 24.50 -5.29
N ASN A 72 -17.94 24.23 -4.00
CA ASN A 72 -18.83 24.67 -2.91
C ASN A 72 -18.44 26.03 -2.31
N THR A 73 -17.30 26.62 -2.69
CA THR A 73 -16.88 27.99 -2.32
C THR A 73 -17.42 29.08 -3.28
N LYS A 74 -18.59 28.86 -3.87
CA LYS A 74 -19.34 29.91 -4.59
C LYS A 74 -20.37 30.59 -3.70
#